data_AF-A0A538K0D9-F1
#
_entry.id   AF-A0A538K0D9-F1
#
_cell.length_a   1.000
_cell.length_b   1.000
_cell.length_c   1.000
_cell.angle_alpha   90.00
_cell.angle_beta   90.00
_cell.angle_gamma   90.00
#
_symmetry.space_group_name_H-M   'P 1'
#
loop_
_entity.id
_entity.type
_entity.pdbx_description
1 polymer ?
#
loop_
_entity_poly.entity_id
_entity_poly.type
_entity_poly.pdbx_seq_one_letter_code
_entity_poly.pdbx_strand_id
1 'polypeptide(L)'
;MQGVEGPDRELWDAAQVVGHLVPVGSMFGFLADHRGDVFPDEQYADLFSIIGRPSLPATRMAAVMTLQALHGLSDRECAEAVRCDLRWKVACGLSHHR
;
A
#
# COMPACT_ATOMS: atom_id res chain seq x y z
N MET A 1 2.08 -16.92 -6.01
CA MET A 1 1.18 -16.14 -6.87
C MET A 1 1.16 -14.70 -6.39
N GLN A 2 1.18 -13.72 -7.29
CA GLN A 2 1.04 -12.31 -6.91
C GLN A 2 -0.37 -12.03 -6.41
N GLY A 3 -0.49 -11.24 -5.33
CA GLY A 3 -1.78 -10.69 -4.92
C GLY A 3 -2.24 -9.61 -5.89
N VAL A 4 -3.53 -9.51 -6.14
CA VAL A 4 -4.12 -8.42 -6.93
C VAL A 4 -5.00 -7.56 -6.05
N GLU A 5 -5.02 -6.26 -6.27
CA GLU A 5 -6.00 -5.40 -5.61
C GLU A 5 -7.38 -5.66 -6.23
N GLY A 6 -8.30 -6.23 -5.44
CA GLY A 6 -9.69 -6.41 -5.86
C GLY A 6 -10.51 -5.13 -5.75
N PRO A 7 -11.61 -4.97 -6.52
CA PRO A 7 -12.54 -3.87 -6.38
C PRO A 7 -13.35 -3.92 -5.06
N ASP A 8 -13.36 -5.08 -4.40
CA ASP A 8 -13.90 -5.25 -3.04
C ASP A 8 -12.97 -4.54 -2.05
N ARG A 9 -13.17 -3.23 -1.93
CA ARG A 9 -12.77 -2.43 -0.78
C ARG A 9 -13.36 -3.09 0.46
N GLU A 10 -12.51 -3.79 1.19
CA GLU A 10 -12.86 -4.42 2.46
C GLU A 10 -13.62 -3.43 3.35
N LEU A 11 -14.60 -3.93 4.11
CA LEU A 11 -15.21 -3.18 5.19
C LEU A 11 -14.07 -2.60 6.04
N TRP A 12 -13.99 -1.26 6.15
CA TRP A 12 -12.90 -0.51 6.79
C TRP A 12 -11.65 -0.21 5.94
N ASP A 13 -11.80 0.02 4.64
CA ASP A 13 -10.77 0.72 3.83
C ASP A 13 -10.37 2.05 4.50
N ALA A 14 -9.09 2.16 4.88
CA ALA A 14 -8.56 3.35 5.53
C ALA A 14 -8.80 4.61 4.69
N ALA A 15 -8.71 4.53 3.36
CA ALA A 15 -8.95 5.68 2.50
C ALA A 15 -10.37 6.24 2.67
N GLN A 16 -11.38 5.38 2.83
CA GLN A 16 -12.76 5.82 3.04
C GLN A 16 -13.01 6.37 4.45
N VAL A 17 -12.46 5.73 5.47
CA VAL A 17 -12.77 6.07 6.87
C VAL A 17 -11.95 7.27 7.34
N VAL A 18 -10.66 7.32 6.99
CA VAL A 18 -9.69 8.28 7.52
C VAL A 18 -8.94 9.04 6.43
N GLY A 19 -9.27 8.86 5.15
CA GLY A 19 -8.58 9.57 4.05
C GLY A 19 -8.62 11.08 4.17
N HIS A 20 -9.69 11.64 4.78
CA HIS A 20 -9.80 13.08 5.07
C HIS A 20 -8.76 13.61 6.07
N LEU A 21 -8.09 12.72 6.82
CA LEU A 21 -6.98 13.07 7.73
C LEU A 21 -5.63 13.09 7.01
N VAL A 22 -5.57 12.60 5.76
CA VAL A 22 -4.35 12.63 4.97
C VAL A 22 -4.16 14.04 4.40
N PRO A 23 -2.99 14.67 4.58
CA PRO A 23 -2.75 16.01 4.05
C PRO A 23 -2.92 16.06 2.53
N VAL A 24 -3.71 17.02 2.06
CA VAL A 24 -3.92 17.27 0.62
C VAL A 24 -2.58 17.58 -0.04
N GLY A 25 -2.33 16.99 -1.22
CA GLY A 25 -1.08 17.15 -1.96
C GLY A 25 0.11 16.40 -1.38
N SER A 26 -0.08 15.57 -0.34
CA SER A 26 0.99 14.70 0.16
C SER A 26 1.21 13.47 -0.72
N MET A 27 2.42 12.93 -0.68
CA MET A 27 2.75 11.65 -1.35
C MET A 27 1.84 10.50 -0.88
N PHE A 28 1.38 10.54 0.38
CA PHE A 28 0.45 9.55 0.90
C PHE A 28 -0.89 9.56 0.17
N GLY A 29 -1.47 10.75 -0.03
CA GLY A 29 -2.71 10.90 -0.80
C GLY A 29 -2.51 10.52 -2.27
N PHE A 30 -1.41 10.99 -2.86
CA PHE A 30 -1.06 10.64 -4.24
C PHE A 30 -0.98 9.11 -4.46
N LEU A 31 -0.31 8.37 -3.59
CA LEU A 31 -0.22 6.92 -3.69
C LEU A 31 -1.54 6.21 -3.38
N ALA A 32 -2.38 6.78 -2.51
CA ALA A 32 -3.71 6.23 -2.26
C ALA A 32 -4.58 6.22 -3.53
N ASP A 33 -4.43 7.25 -4.38
CA ASP A 33 -5.21 7.41 -5.61
C ASP A 33 -4.55 6.74 -6.82
N HIS A 34 -3.21 6.74 -6.90
CA HIS A 34 -2.48 6.42 -8.13
C HIS A 34 -1.50 5.24 -8.03
N ARG A 35 -1.38 4.53 -6.89
CA ARG A 35 -0.38 3.43 -6.76
C ARG A 35 -0.50 2.36 -7.83
N GLY A 36 -1.72 2.03 -8.28
CA GLY A 36 -1.94 1.02 -9.33
C GLY A 36 -1.41 1.46 -10.69
N ASP A 37 -1.48 2.75 -10.99
CA ASP A 37 -0.97 3.33 -12.23
C ASP A 37 0.56 3.50 -12.17
N VAL A 38 1.09 3.87 -11.01
CA VAL A 38 2.53 4.13 -10.79
C VAL A 38 3.32 2.82 -10.70
N PHE A 39 2.74 1.79 -10.10
CA PHE A 39 3.37 0.49 -9.85
C PHE A 39 2.51 -0.65 -10.40
N PRO A 40 2.27 -0.70 -11.73
CA PRO A 40 1.36 -1.67 -12.31
C PRO A 40 1.83 -3.11 -12.01
N ASP A 41 0.89 -3.97 -11.65
CA ASP A 41 1.15 -5.33 -11.16
C ASP A 41 1.97 -6.16 -12.17
N GLU A 42 1.81 -5.90 -13.48
CA GLU A 42 2.51 -6.59 -14.56
C GLU A 42 4.04 -6.39 -14.52
N GLN A 43 4.52 -5.26 -13.97
CA GLN A 43 5.96 -4.99 -13.86
C GLN A 43 6.66 -5.89 -12.82
N TYR A 44 5.89 -6.54 -11.95
CA TYR A 44 6.41 -7.40 -10.88
C TYR A 44 6.07 -8.87 -11.07
N ALA A 45 5.33 -9.23 -12.12
CA ALA A 45 4.77 -10.56 -12.30
C ALA A 45 5.83 -11.67 -12.34
N ASP A 46 7.03 -11.36 -12.83
CA ASP A 46 8.18 -12.26 -12.90
C ASP A 46 8.80 -12.58 -11.52
N LEU A 47 8.51 -11.77 -10.50
CA LEU A 47 8.96 -12.00 -9.12
C LEU A 47 8.12 -13.06 -8.39
N PHE A 48 6.97 -13.46 -8.94
CA PHE A 48 6.03 -14.36 -8.26
C PHE A 48 5.84 -15.69 -9.00
N SER A 49 5.77 -16.77 -8.24
CA SER A 49 5.36 -18.09 -8.76
C SER A 49 3.90 -18.08 -9.21
N ILE A 50 3.57 -18.80 -10.29
CA ILE A 50 2.18 -18.99 -10.77
C ILE A 50 1.33 -19.89 -9.86
N ILE A 51 1.95 -20.61 -8.93
CA ILE A 51 1.27 -21.52 -7.99
C ILE A 51 1.41 -21.03 -6.54
N GLY A 52 0.49 -21.51 -5.69
CA GLY A 52 0.48 -21.24 -4.25
C GLY A 52 -0.43 -20.09 -3.83
N ARG A 53 -0.44 -19.80 -2.52
CA ARG A 53 -1.25 -18.73 -1.93
C ARG A 53 -0.82 -17.36 -2.51
N PRO A 54 -1.76 -16.47 -2.85
CA PRO A 54 -1.43 -15.11 -3.25
C PRO A 54 -0.67 -14.36 -2.15
N SER A 55 0.36 -13.60 -2.55
CA SER A 55 1.05 -12.65 -1.68
C SER A 55 0.18 -11.43 -1.38
N LEU A 56 0.73 -10.48 -0.62
CA LEU A 56 0.25 -9.10 -0.71
C LEU A 56 0.46 -8.57 -2.14
N PRO A 57 -0.41 -7.68 -2.65
CA PRO A 57 -0.21 -7.05 -3.94
C PRO A 57 1.13 -6.33 -4.03
N ALA A 58 1.82 -6.46 -5.17
CA ALA A 58 3.12 -5.86 -5.38
C ALA A 58 3.04 -4.32 -5.35
N THR A 59 1.95 -3.76 -5.90
CA THR A 59 1.56 -2.35 -5.82
C THR A 59 1.65 -1.79 -4.40
N ARG A 60 1.15 -2.52 -3.38
CA ARG A 60 1.20 -2.11 -1.98
C ARG A 60 2.63 -2.09 -1.43
N MET A 61 3.39 -3.14 -1.73
CA MET A 61 4.79 -3.22 -1.29
C MET A 61 5.66 -2.14 -1.95
N ALA A 62 5.42 -1.84 -3.23
CA ALA A 62 6.09 -0.76 -3.94
C ALA A 62 5.80 0.62 -3.31
N ALA A 63 4.55 0.87 -2.89
CA ALA A 63 4.19 2.08 -2.14
C ALA A 63 4.92 2.16 -0.78
N VAL A 64 4.98 1.06 -0.02
CA VAL A 64 5.73 0.98 1.25
C VAL A 64 7.21 1.30 1.04
N MET A 65 7.86 0.65 0.07
CA MET A 65 9.28 0.86 -0.22
C MET A 65 9.57 2.29 -0.71
N THR A 66 8.66 2.88 -1.49
CA THR A 66 8.78 4.26 -1.97
C THR A 66 8.74 5.25 -0.82
N LEU A 67 7.77 5.10 0.09
CA LEU A 67 7.66 5.97 1.27
C LEU A 67 8.83 5.74 2.23
N GLN A 68 9.29 4.51 2.40
CA GLN A 68 10.48 4.21 3.19
C GLN A 68 11.70 4.97 2.68
N ALA A 69 11.95 4.90 1.36
CA ALA A 69 13.06 5.60 0.73
C ALA A 69 12.92 7.13 0.84
N LEU A 70 11.72 7.67 0.60
CA LEU A 70 11.45 9.10 0.66
C LEU A 70 11.64 9.69 2.06
N HIS A 71 11.31 8.92 3.09
CA HIS A 71 11.44 9.33 4.49
C HIS A 71 12.76 8.93 5.14
N GLY A 72 13.64 8.20 4.43
CA GLY A 72 14.93 7.75 4.95
C GLY A 72 14.81 6.79 6.14
N LEU A 73 13.75 5.96 6.17
CA LEU A 73 13.46 5.07 7.29
C LEU A 73 14.23 3.74 7.16
N SER A 74 14.68 3.22 8.30
CA SER A 74 15.08 1.82 8.40
C SER A 74 13.89 0.88 8.23
N ASP A 75 14.15 -0.40 7.94
CA ASP A 75 13.10 -1.41 7.81
C ASP A 75 12.22 -1.50 9.07
N ARG A 76 12.84 -1.36 10.25
CA ARG A 76 12.14 -1.41 11.53
C ARG A 76 11.21 -0.19 11.71
N GLU A 77 11.68 1.00 11.37
CA GLU A 77 10.88 2.22 11.46
C GLU A 77 9.76 2.23 10.41
N CYS A 78 10.04 1.75 9.20
CA CYS A 78 9.04 1.57 8.16
C CYS A 78 7.94 0.60 8.59
N ALA A 79 8.31 -0.56 9.15
CA ALA A 79 7.35 -1.53 9.66
C ALA A 79 6.46 -0.94 10.77
N GLU A 80 7.03 -0.12 11.66
CA GLU A 80 6.25 0.57 12.70
C GLU A 80 5.33 1.63 12.10
N ALA A 81 5.79 2.40 11.12
CA ALA A 81 4.98 3.41 10.42
C ALA A 81 3.78 2.76 9.69
N VAL A 82 4.00 1.67 8.95
CA VAL A 82 2.92 0.91 8.29
C VAL A 82 1.89 0.40 9.30
N ARG A 83 2.35 -0.03 10.48
CA ARG A 83 1.49 -0.57 11.54
C ARG A 83 0.63 0.51 12.21
N CYS A 84 1.23 1.66 12.50
CA CYS A 84 0.68 2.63 13.46
C CYS A 84 0.30 3.99 12.85
N ASP A 85 0.80 4.35 11.67
CA ASP A 85 0.48 5.62 11.00
C ASP A 85 -0.68 5.43 10.01
N LEU A 86 -1.77 6.17 10.23
CA LEU A 86 -2.96 6.13 9.38
C LEU A 86 -2.68 6.55 7.92
N ARG A 87 -1.74 7.48 7.70
CA ARG A 87 -1.39 7.96 6.36
C ARG A 87 -0.76 6.83 5.53
N TRP A 88 0.04 5.99 6.16
CA TRP A 88 0.64 4.82 5.52
C TRP A 88 -0.42 3.77 5.18
N LYS A 89 -1.42 3.56 6.05
CA LYS A 89 -2.54 2.67 5.77
C LYS A 89 -3.36 3.13 4.57
N VAL A 90 -3.64 4.44 4.49
CA VAL A 90 -4.34 5.03 3.35
C VAL A 90 -3.51 4.90 2.07
N ALA A 91 -2.24 5.29 2.09
CA ALA A 91 -1.36 5.24 0.93
C ALA A 91 -1.19 3.81 0.36
N CYS A 92 -1.13 2.82 1.25
CA CYS A 92 -0.89 1.41 0.89
C CYS A 92 -2.19 0.59 0.74
N GLY A 93 -3.37 1.23 0.75
CA GLY A 93 -4.66 0.54 0.60
C GLY A 93 -4.91 -0.54 1.67
N LEU A 94 -4.40 -0.34 2.88
CA LEU A 94 -4.54 -1.29 3.99
C LEU A 94 -5.84 -1.02 4.73
N SER A 95 -6.62 -2.07 4.91
CA SER A 95 -7.81 -2.09 5.75
C SER A 95 -7.44 -2.21 7.23
N HIS A 96 -8.30 -1.71 8.11
CA HIS A 96 -8.20 -2.00 9.53
C HIS A 96 -8.85 -3.35 9.84
N HIS A 97 -8.13 -4.44 9.60
CA HIS A 97 -8.55 -5.74 10.14
C HIS A 97 -8.13 -5.83 11.62
N ARG A 98 -9.11 -6.05 12.49
CA ARG A 98 -8.93 -6.29 13.92
C ARG A 98 -8.47 -7.72 14.18
#